data_AF-A0A7S2N7S5-F1
#
_entry.id   AF-A0A7S2N7S5-F1
#
_cell.length_a   1.000
_cell.length_b   1.000
_cell.length_c   1.000
_cell.angle_alpha   90.00
_cell.angle_beta   90.00
_cell.angle_gamma   90.00
#
_symmetry.space_group_name_H-M   'P 1'
#
loop_
_entity.id
_entity.type
_entity.pdbx_description
1 polymer ?
#
loop_
_entity_poly.entity_id
_entity_poly.type
_entity_poly.pdbx_seq_one_letter_code
_entity_poly.pdbx_strand_id
1 'polypeptide(L)'
;CPPGHGDLYPAMVGSGTLDKLLKKGFKYMFVSNSDNLGATMDLKILSYFAQSKAPFMMEVATRTDADKKGGHLAKSKATGGLLLRESAQCPEADEKAFQDTSKYKFFNTNNLWVDLVALKDQFKKHQGALPLPVMKNSKTVDPRDKASTKVLQLETAMGAAIQCFDGATALVIPRSRFAPVKTTND
;
A
#
# COMPACT_ATOMS: atom_id res chain seq x y z
N CYS A 1 -19.59 -2.83 -0.43
CA CYS A 1 -18.46 -2.05 -1.00
C CYS A 1 -17.25 -2.97 -1.12
N PRO A 2 -16.34 -2.75 -2.07
CA PRO A 2 -15.03 -3.41 -2.06
C PRO A 2 -14.27 -3.09 -0.77
N PRO A 3 -13.50 -4.03 -0.17
CA PRO A 3 -12.82 -3.83 1.11
C PRO A 3 -11.45 -3.12 0.97
N GLY A 4 -11.34 -2.20 0.02
CA GLY A 4 -10.11 -1.51 -0.32
C GLY A 4 -9.12 -2.38 -1.12
N HIS A 5 -8.07 -1.77 -1.65
CA HIS A 5 -7.10 -2.45 -2.51
C HIS A 5 -6.17 -3.41 -1.74
N GLY A 6 -6.13 -3.35 -0.41
CA GLY A 6 -5.44 -4.37 0.42
C GLY A 6 -6.01 -5.78 0.28
N ASP A 7 -7.21 -5.91 -0.30
CA ASP A 7 -7.84 -7.19 -0.64
C ASP A 7 -7.08 -8.00 -1.70
N LEU A 8 -6.14 -7.38 -2.42
CA LEU A 8 -5.29 -8.07 -3.39
C LEU A 8 -4.68 -9.37 -2.81
N TYR A 9 -4.11 -9.29 -1.62
CA TYR A 9 -3.40 -10.43 -1.01
C TYR A 9 -4.34 -11.58 -0.63
N PRO A 10 -5.43 -11.37 0.16
CA PRO A 10 -6.37 -12.44 0.46
C PRO A 10 -7.08 -12.97 -0.80
N ALA A 11 -7.39 -12.12 -1.78
CA ALA A 11 -7.97 -12.57 -3.05
C ALA A 11 -7.01 -13.51 -3.83
N MET A 12 -5.70 -13.21 -3.86
CA MET A 12 -4.71 -14.09 -4.48
C MET A 12 -4.61 -15.46 -3.79
N VAL A 13 -4.71 -15.50 -2.46
CA VAL A 13 -4.71 -16.75 -1.69
C VAL A 13 -6.02 -17.52 -1.89
N GLY A 14 -7.16 -16.87 -1.67
CA GLY A 14 -8.49 -17.49 -1.75
C GLY A 14 -8.83 -18.03 -3.14
N SER A 15 -8.34 -17.40 -4.20
CA SER A 15 -8.50 -17.89 -5.59
C SER A 15 -7.51 -18.99 -6.00
N GLY A 16 -6.52 -19.30 -5.15
CA GLY A 16 -5.39 -20.18 -5.49
C GLY A 16 -4.42 -19.59 -6.52
N THR A 17 -4.54 -18.30 -6.85
CA THR A 17 -3.67 -17.61 -7.82
C THR A 17 -2.22 -17.58 -7.33
N LEU A 18 -2.00 -17.32 -6.04
CA LEU A 18 -0.66 -17.31 -5.44
C LEU A 18 0.06 -18.64 -5.66
N ASP A 19 -0.62 -19.76 -5.41
CA ASP A 19 -0.06 -21.09 -5.58
C ASP A 19 0.20 -21.44 -7.05
N LYS A 20 -0.69 -21.04 -7.95
CA LYS A 20 -0.50 -21.22 -9.40
C LYS A 20 0.72 -20.44 -9.90
N LEU A 21 0.94 -19.22 -9.43
CA LEU A 21 2.10 -18.40 -9.79
C LEU A 21 3.40 -19.04 -9.26
N LEU A 22 3.42 -19.42 -7.98
CA LEU A 22 4.58 -20.09 -7.38
C LEU A 22 4.92 -21.41 -8.08
N LYS A 23 3.92 -22.23 -8.43
CA LYS A 23 4.12 -23.48 -9.17
C LYS A 23 4.72 -23.26 -10.56
N LYS A 24 4.43 -22.12 -11.19
CA LYS A 24 5.04 -21.70 -12.47
C LYS A 24 6.44 -21.09 -12.31
N GLY A 25 6.96 -20.98 -11.09
CA GLY A 25 8.29 -20.44 -10.81
C GLY A 25 8.35 -18.92 -10.67
N PHE A 26 7.21 -18.21 -10.64
CA PHE A 26 7.21 -16.78 -10.34
C PHE A 26 7.60 -16.55 -8.88
N LYS A 27 8.56 -15.66 -8.64
CA LYS A 27 9.08 -15.34 -7.31
C LYS A 27 8.65 -13.96 -6.82
N TYR A 28 8.60 -13.00 -7.72
CA TYR A 28 8.34 -11.60 -7.37
C TYR A 28 7.11 -11.10 -8.10
N MET A 29 6.37 -10.23 -7.42
CA MET A 29 5.24 -9.50 -7.99
C MET A 29 5.51 -8.00 -7.87
N PHE A 30 5.31 -7.30 -8.98
CA PHE A 30 5.21 -5.85 -9.02
C PHE A 30 3.73 -5.48 -9.11
N VAL A 31 3.27 -4.61 -8.23
CA VAL A 31 1.90 -4.09 -8.19
C VAL A 31 1.94 -2.58 -8.28
N SER A 32 1.04 -1.98 -9.04
CA SER A 32 0.86 -0.54 -9.11
C SER A 32 -0.60 -0.16 -9.24
N ASN A 33 -0.90 1.12 -9.00
CA ASN A 33 -2.19 1.68 -9.38
C ASN A 33 -2.31 1.73 -10.91
N SER A 34 -3.44 1.32 -11.45
CA SER A 34 -3.72 1.39 -12.90
C SER A 34 -3.74 2.83 -13.43
N ASP A 35 -4.07 3.80 -12.57
CA ASP A 35 -4.05 5.23 -12.91
C ASP A 35 -2.66 5.89 -12.79
N ASN A 36 -1.62 5.15 -12.37
CA ASN A 36 -0.25 5.63 -12.38
C ASN A 36 0.48 5.17 -13.66
N LEU A 37 0.50 6.01 -14.69
CA LEU A 37 1.15 5.69 -15.97
C LEU A 37 2.68 5.63 -15.89
N GLY A 38 3.28 6.20 -14.84
CA GLY A 38 4.72 6.11 -14.59
C GLY A 38 5.17 4.74 -14.05
N ALA A 39 4.24 3.92 -13.57
CA ALA A 39 4.55 2.63 -12.97
C ALA A 39 4.81 1.56 -14.03
N THR A 40 6.08 1.40 -14.39
CA THR A 40 6.54 0.38 -15.33
C THR A 40 7.52 -0.58 -14.68
N MET A 41 7.62 -1.81 -15.21
CA MET A 41 8.61 -2.78 -14.76
C MET A 41 10.03 -2.23 -14.96
N ASP A 42 10.80 -2.11 -13.88
CA ASP A 42 12.21 -1.69 -13.93
C ASP A 42 13.12 -2.81 -13.43
N LEU A 43 13.95 -3.35 -14.32
CA LEU A 43 14.83 -4.48 -14.02
C LEU A 43 15.94 -4.13 -13.03
N LYS A 44 16.35 -2.87 -12.91
CA LYS A 44 17.33 -2.44 -11.91
C LYS A 44 16.72 -2.47 -10.52
N ILE A 45 15.49 -1.98 -10.39
CA ILE A 45 14.73 -2.03 -9.13
C ILE A 45 14.44 -3.47 -8.74
N LEU A 46 14.01 -4.31 -9.69
CA LEU A 46 13.81 -5.75 -9.46
C LEU A 46 15.11 -6.43 -9.00
N SER A 47 16.23 -6.13 -9.66
CA SER A 47 17.54 -6.69 -9.29
C SER A 47 17.94 -6.27 -7.89
N TYR A 48 17.77 -5.00 -7.55
CA TYR A 48 18.00 -4.48 -6.20
C TYR A 48 17.11 -5.18 -5.16
N PHE A 49 15.81 -5.29 -5.43
CA PHE A 49 14.87 -5.98 -4.54
C PHE A 49 15.30 -7.43 -4.29
N ALA A 50 15.57 -8.19 -5.35
CA ALA A 50 16.01 -9.57 -5.26
C ALA A 50 17.34 -9.73 -4.48
N GLN A 51 18.30 -8.82 -4.65
CA GLN A 51 19.58 -8.85 -3.94
C GLN A 51 19.45 -8.45 -2.47
N SER A 52 18.55 -7.50 -2.16
CA SER A 52 18.30 -7.05 -0.79
C SER A 52 17.73 -8.14 0.11
N LYS A 53 17.11 -9.17 -0.47
CA LYS A 53 16.34 -10.22 0.22
C LYS A 53 15.20 -9.67 1.08
N ALA A 54 14.80 -8.42 0.86
CA ALA A 54 13.62 -7.84 1.52
C ALA A 54 12.36 -8.60 1.04
N PRO A 55 11.45 -8.98 1.93
CA PRO A 55 10.21 -9.67 1.55
C PRO A 55 9.19 -8.74 0.88
N PHE A 56 9.31 -7.44 1.15
CA PHE A 56 8.41 -6.40 0.67
C PHE A 56 9.17 -5.09 0.52
N MET A 57 8.97 -4.39 -0.59
CA MET A 57 9.56 -3.07 -0.82
C MET A 57 8.52 -2.11 -1.42
N MET A 58 8.43 -0.92 -0.84
CA MET A 58 7.58 0.16 -1.33
C MET A 58 8.42 1.20 -2.06
N GLU A 59 8.08 1.53 -3.31
CA GLU A 59 8.64 2.72 -3.94
C GLU A 59 7.93 3.96 -3.34
N VAL A 60 8.72 4.94 -2.91
CA VAL A 60 8.23 6.22 -2.37
C VAL A 60 8.75 7.38 -3.19
N ALA A 61 7.93 8.40 -3.37
CA ALA A 61 8.35 9.66 -3.99
C ALA A 61 8.63 10.70 -2.91
N THR A 62 9.53 11.64 -3.20
CA THR A 62 9.61 12.87 -2.41
C THR A 62 8.27 13.59 -2.51
N ARG A 63 7.70 13.92 -1.34
CA ARG A 63 6.38 14.52 -1.22
C ARG A 63 6.42 15.98 -1.65
N THR A 64 5.39 16.41 -2.37
CA THR A 64 5.16 17.80 -2.78
C THR A 64 3.82 18.29 -2.23
N ASP A 65 3.55 19.60 -2.37
CA ASP A 65 2.29 20.19 -1.92
C ASP A 65 1.06 19.69 -2.70
N ALA A 66 1.26 19.01 -3.84
CA ALA A 66 0.20 18.34 -4.59
C ALA A 66 -0.24 17.02 -3.92
N ASP A 67 0.62 16.41 -3.09
CA ASP A 67 0.40 15.10 -2.46
C ASP A 67 -0.43 15.22 -1.16
N LYS A 68 -1.64 15.74 -1.30
CA LYS A 68 -2.57 15.97 -0.17
C LYS A 68 -3.42 14.75 0.17
N LYS A 69 -3.72 13.91 -0.82
CA LYS A 69 -4.59 12.72 -0.70
C LYS A 69 -3.80 11.44 -0.91
N GLY A 70 -3.77 10.58 0.10
CA GLY A 70 -3.10 9.29 0.11
C GLY A 70 -2.40 9.06 1.44
N GLY A 71 -1.29 8.34 1.40
CA GLY A 71 -0.53 7.97 2.60
C GLY A 71 0.95 8.30 2.50
N HIS A 72 1.55 8.58 3.66
CA HIS A 72 2.98 8.79 3.78
C HIS A 72 3.64 7.64 4.55
N LEU A 73 4.92 7.41 4.28
CA LEU A 73 5.72 6.46 5.03
C LEU A 73 6.00 7.00 6.44
N ALA A 74 6.04 6.11 7.42
CA ALA A 74 6.48 6.41 8.78
C ALA A 74 7.22 5.20 9.39
N LYS A 75 7.81 5.42 10.57
CA LYS A 75 8.41 4.36 11.39
C LYS A 75 7.58 4.15 12.64
N SER A 76 7.31 2.89 12.96
CA SER A 76 6.71 2.49 14.22
C SER A 76 7.68 2.77 15.37
N LYS A 77 7.22 3.48 16.40
CA LYS A 77 8.01 3.65 17.64
C LYS A 77 8.14 2.35 18.43
N ALA A 78 7.15 1.46 18.33
CA ALA A 78 7.11 0.22 19.10
C ALA A 78 8.00 -0.87 18.49
N THR A 79 8.02 -1.00 17.16
CA THR A 79 8.74 -2.08 16.47
C THR A 79 9.96 -1.59 15.70
N GLY A 80 10.13 -0.28 15.49
CA GLY A 80 11.16 0.29 14.61
C GLY A 80 10.92 0.07 13.11
N GLY A 81 10.00 -0.83 12.76
CA GLY A 81 9.63 -1.17 11.39
C GLY A 81 8.89 -0.04 10.65
N LEU A 82 8.82 -0.18 9.33
CA LEU A 82 8.10 0.75 8.47
C LEU A 82 6.58 0.53 8.56
N LEU A 83 5.82 1.62 8.45
CA LEU A 83 4.37 1.58 8.33
C LEU A 83 3.88 2.63 7.33
N LEU A 84 2.69 2.40 6.80
CA LEU A 84 1.96 3.34 5.98
C LEU A 84 0.88 4.02 6.84
N ARG A 85 0.83 5.34 6.82
CA ARG A 85 -0.27 6.10 7.43
C ARG A 85 -1.06 6.80 6.34
N GLU A 86 -2.27 6.32 6.09
CA GLU A 86 -3.23 6.93 5.17
C GLU A 86 -3.93 8.13 5.82
N SER A 87 -4.40 9.06 4.98
CA SER A 87 -5.21 10.21 5.44
C SER A 87 -6.43 9.79 6.27
N ALA A 88 -7.12 8.71 5.88
CA ALA A 88 -8.27 8.16 6.62
C ALA A 88 -7.91 7.62 8.02
N GLN A 89 -6.63 7.40 8.30
CA GLN A 89 -6.12 6.97 9.60
C GLN A 89 -5.59 8.15 10.43
N CYS A 90 -5.58 9.36 9.88
CA CYS A 90 -5.13 10.55 10.59
C CYS A 90 -6.27 11.15 11.44
N PRO A 91 -6.09 11.29 12.76
CA PRO A 91 -7.00 12.10 13.57
C PRO A 91 -7.03 13.55 13.09
N GLU A 92 -8.18 14.22 13.20
CA GLU A 92 -8.34 15.62 12.79
C GLU A 92 -7.35 16.57 13.47
N ALA A 93 -7.05 16.32 14.76
CA ALA A 93 -6.07 17.08 15.53
C ALA A 93 -4.64 16.98 14.96
N ASP A 94 -4.31 15.91 14.24
CA ASP A 94 -3.00 15.64 13.67
C ASP A 94 -2.89 16.06 12.19
N GLU A 95 -3.98 16.51 11.57
CA GLU A 95 -4.06 16.78 10.12
C GLU A 95 -3.00 17.79 9.67
N LYS A 96 -2.76 18.85 10.47
CA LYS A 96 -1.72 19.84 10.17
C LYS A 96 -0.33 19.20 10.10
N ALA A 97 -0.03 18.27 11.00
CA ALA A 97 1.23 17.54 10.99
C ALA A 97 1.26 16.52 9.85
N PHE A 98 0.13 15.88 9.53
CA PHE A 98 0.02 14.95 8.41
C PHE A 98 0.29 15.62 7.06
N GLN A 99 -0.16 16.87 6.87
CA GLN A 99 0.05 17.64 5.65
C GLN A 99 1.42 18.33 5.59
N ASP A 100 2.22 18.29 6.66
CA ASP A 100 3.57 18.84 6.68
C ASP A 100 4.53 17.95 5.86
N THR A 101 4.81 18.39 4.63
CA THR A 101 5.70 17.73 3.67
C THR A 101 7.17 17.76 4.11
N SER A 102 7.54 18.69 4.99
CA SER A 102 8.89 18.76 5.56
C SER A 102 9.12 17.72 6.66
N LYS A 103 8.05 17.35 7.38
CA LYS A 103 8.05 16.31 8.41
C LYS A 103 7.90 14.91 7.82
N TYR A 104 6.85 14.70 7.02
CA TYR A 104 6.57 13.42 6.35
C TYR A 104 6.91 13.54 4.86
N LYS A 105 8.21 13.38 4.57
CA LYS A 105 8.83 13.65 3.27
C LYS A 105 8.59 12.61 2.19
N PHE A 106 8.14 11.41 2.56
CA PHE A 106 8.05 10.26 1.65
C PHE A 106 6.60 9.85 1.45
N PHE A 107 6.14 9.98 0.22
CA PHE A 107 4.78 9.65 -0.19
C PHE A 107 4.72 8.26 -0.81
N ASN A 108 3.72 7.46 -0.43
CA ASN A 108 3.50 6.14 -1.00
C ASN A 108 3.00 6.26 -2.44
N THR A 109 3.70 5.63 -3.37
CA THR A 109 3.35 5.65 -4.80
C THR A 109 2.36 4.55 -5.18
N ASN A 110 2.15 3.60 -4.26
CA ASN A 110 1.49 2.31 -4.49
C ASN A 110 2.20 1.40 -5.52
N ASN A 111 3.44 1.72 -5.91
CA ASN A 111 4.31 0.79 -6.63
C ASN A 111 5.01 -0.11 -5.60
N LEU A 112 4.64 -1.40 -5.59
CA LEU A 112 5.03 -2.35 -4.55
C LEU A 112 5.69 -3.57 -5.16
N TRP A 113 6.76 -4.01 -4.53
CA TRP A 113 7.48 -5.24 -4.86
C TRP A 113 7.30 -6.24 -3.73
N VAL A 114 6.87 -7.44 -4.07
CA VAL A 114 6.51 -8.48 -3.09
C VAL A 114 7.17 -9.78 -3.47
N ASP A 115 7.86 -10.41 -2.52
CA ASP A 115 8.28 -11.81 -2.62
C ASP A 115 7.06 -12.71 -2.37
N LEU A 116 6.69 -13.50 -3.37
CA LEU A 116 5.50 -14.36 -3.32
C LEU A 116 5.65 -15.53 -2.35
N VAL A 117 6.87 -16.00 -2.11
CA VAL A 117 7.15 -17.04 -1.11
C VAL A 117 6.97 -16.44 0.28
N ALA A 118 7.57 -15.27 0.54
CA ALA A 118 7.41 -14.57 1.80
C ALA A 118 5.94 -14.22 2.08
N LEU A 119 5.20 -13.78 1.05
CA LEU A 119 3.76 -13.55 1.16
C LEU A 119 3.02 -14.82 1.59
N LYS A 120 3.27 -15.96 0.93
CA LYS A 120 2.63 -17.23 1.27
C LYS A 120 2.95 -17.66 2.70
N ASP A 121 4.20 -17.53 3.13
CA ASP A 121 4.62 -17.90 4.47
C ASP A 121 4.02 -16.99 5.54
N GLN A 122 3.84 -15.70 5.22
CA GLN A 122 3.16 -14.77 6.11
C GLN A 122 1.68 -15.15 6.32
N PHE A 123 0.98 -15.57 5.26
CA PHE A 123 -0.37 -16.11 5.39
C PHE A 123 -0.41 -17.39 6.24
N LYS A 124 0.53 -18.33 6.07
CA LYS A 124 0.60 -19.53 6.92
C LYS A 124 0.82 -19.17 8.39
N LYS A 125 1.77 -18.26 8.66
CA LYS A 125 2.08 -17.77 10.01
C LYS A 125 0.87 -17.19 10.72
N HIS A 126 -0.02 -16.53 9.97
CA HIS A 126 -1.21 -15.85 10.47
C HIS A 126 -2.51 -16.58 10.14
N GLN A 127 -2.48 -17.92 10.06
CA GLN A 127 -3.66 -18.79 9.93
C GLN A 127 -4.58 -18.44 8.75
N GLY A 128 -4.00 -18.06 7.61
CA GLY A 128 -4.73 -17.73 6.39
C GLY A 128 -5.16 -16.27 6.29
N ALA A 129 -4.75 -15.39 7.22
CA ALA A 129 -4.97 -13.96 7.13
C ALA A 129 -3.64 -13.18 7.01
N LEU A 130 -3.70 -11.97 6.45
CA LEU A 130 -2.62 -10.99 6.56
C LEU A 130 -3.11 -9.88 7.51
N PRO A 131 -2.39 -9.57 8.62
CA PRO A 131 -2.87 -8.65 9.65
C PRO A 131 -2.73 -7.18 9.22
N LEU A 132 -3.43 -6.79 8.16
CA LEU A 132 -3.49 -5.41 7.68
C LEU A 132 -4.31 -4.54 8.64
N PRO A 133 -3.91 -3.27 8.86
CA PRO A 133 -4.66 -2.37 9.71
C PRO A 133 -5.96 -1.96 9.02
N VAL A 134 -7.09 -2.16 9.70
CA VAL A 134 -8.41 -1.77 9.19
C VAL A 134 -8.58 -0.26 9.24
N MET A 135 -9.04 0.31 8.13
CA MET A 135 -9.49 1.69 8.01
C MET A 135 -11.02 1.73 8.11
N LYS A 136 -11.54 2.71 8.85
CA LYS A 136 -12.99 2.90 9.05
C LYS A 136 -13.44 4.14 8.29
N ASN A 137 -14.12 3.94 7.17
CA ASN A 137 -14.64 5.02 6.36
C ASN A 137 -16.12 5.25 6.66
N SER A 138 -16.46 6.40 7.24
CA SER A 138 -17.85 6.82 7.48
C SER A 138 -18.51 7.25 6.17
N LYS A 139 -19.62 6.61 5.81
CA LYS A 139 -20.40 6.86 4.60
C LYS A 139 -21.90 6.78 4.88
N THR A 140 -22.71 7.05 3.87
CA THR A 140 -24.13 6.70 3.81
C THR A 140 -24.32 5.49 2.89
N VAL A 141 -25.35 4.68 3.11
CA VAL A 141 -25.58 3.44 2.36
C VAL A 141 -25.81 3.72 0.87
N ASP A 142 -26.54 4.79 0.54
CA ASP A 142 -26.50 5.39 -0.80
C ASP A 142 -25.56 6.59 -0.76
N PRO A 143 -24.40 6.56 -1.46
CA PRO A 143 -23.45 7.66 -1.47
C PRO A 143 -23.98 8.93 -2.15
N ARG A 144 -25.08 8.85 -2.91
CA ARG A 144 -25.75 9.98 -3.57
C ARG A 144 -26.78 10.64 -2.66
N ASP A 145 -27.30 9.91 -1.68
CA ASP A 145 -28.27 10.40 -0.71
C ASP A 145 -27.65 10.53 0.69
N LYS A 146 -27.38 11.79 1.08
CA LYS A 146 -26.81 12.14 2.39
C LYS A 146 -27.74 11.87 3.57
N ALA A 147 -29.05 11.70 3.33
CA ALA A 147 -30.03 11.38 4.36
C ALA A 147 -30.17 9.87 4.60
N SER A 148 -29.66 9.04 3.68
CA SER A 148 -29.71 7.58 3.83
C SER A 148 -28.89 7.09 5.02
N THR A 149 -29.17 5.86 5.47
CA THR A 149 -28.59 5.26 6.68
C THR A 149 -27.06 5.36 6.69
N LYS A 150 -26.51 5.90 7.79
CA LYS A 150 -25.06 5.97 8.01
C LYS A 150 -24.48 4.57 8.19
N VAL A 151 -23.36 4.31 7.55
CA VAL A 151 -22.65 3.03 7.58
C VAL A 151 -21.15 3.25 7.72
N LEU A 152 -20.45 2.21 8.17
CA LEU A 152 -18.99 2.14 8.12
C LEU A 152 -18.58 1.18 7.01
N GLN A 153 -17.72 1.64 6.12
CA GLN A 153 -17.01 0.81 5.16
C GLN A 153 -15.66 0.44 5.75
N LEU A 154 -15.40 -0.86 5.87
CA LEU A 154 -14.15 -1.39 6.39
C LEU A 154 -13.23 -1.70 5.22
N GLU A 155 -12.06 -1.07 5.21
CA GLU A 155 -11.12 -1.17 4.11
C GLU A 155 -9.71 -1.43 4.62
N THR A 156 -8.85 -1.95 3.76
CA THR A 156 -7.41 -2.04 3.99
C THR A 156 -6.64 -1.49 2.80
N ALA A 157 -5.45 -0.93 3.06
CA ALA A 157 -4.56 -0.41 2.04
C ALA A 157 -3.47 -1.44 1.73
N MET A 158 -3.24 -1.73 0.44
CA MET A 158 -2.23 -2.71 0.04
C MET A 158 -0.82 -2.34 0.49
N GLY A 159 -0.47 -1.04 0.48
CA GLY A 159 0.82 -0.56 0.97
C GLY A 159 1.01 -0.74 2.48
N ALA A 160 -0.07 -0.91 3.26
CA ALA A 160 0.04 -1.18 4.68
C ALA A 160 0.63 -2.57 4.99
N ALA A 161 0.72 -3.45 3.98
CA ALA A 161 1.41 -4.73 4.11
C ALA A 161 2.90 -4.56 4.47
N ILE A 162 3.51 -3.39 4.24
CA ILE A 162 4.89 -3.09 4.63
C ILE A 162 5.16 -3.37 6.12
N GLN A 163 4.17 -3.18 6.98
CA GLN A 163 4.30 -3.42 8.43
C GLN A 163 4.11 -4.90 8.80
N CYS A 164 3.65 -5.73 7.86
CA CYS A 164 3.41 -7.15 8.07
C CYS A 164 4.66 -8.00 7.83
N PHE A 165 5.75 -7.44 7.30
CA PHE A 165 6.96 -8.20 7.00
C PHE A 165 8.18 -7.65 7.73
N ASP A 166 8.83 -8.51 8.50
CA ASP A 166 10.12 -8.20 9.10
C ASP A 166 11.17 -8.04 7.99
N GLY A 167 11.94 -6.95 8.02
CA GLY A 167 12.92 -6.63 6.97
C GLY A 167 12.32 -5.96 5.72
N ALA A 168 11.05 -5.53 5.74
CA ALA A 168 10.50 -4.70 4.68
C ALA A 168 11.27 -3.38 4.52
N THR A 169 11.40 -2.91 3.28
CA THR A 169 12.16 -1.70 2.94
C THR A 169 11.33 -0.72 2.12
N ALA A 170 11.89 0.48 1.92
CA ALA A 170 11.35 1.46 1.00
C ALA A 170 12.48 2.02 0.12
N LEU A 171 12.16 2.32 -1.14
CA LEU A 171 13.10 2.87 -2.11
C LEU A 171 12.59 4.23 -2.59
N VAL A 172 13.41 5.27 -2.45
CA VAL A 172 13.10 6.59 -3.03
C VAL A 172 13.31 6.53 -4.54
N ILE A 173 12.29 6.92 -5.29
CA ILE A 173 12.27 6.90 -6.75
C ILE A 173 12.17 8.31 -7.36
N PRO A 174 12.61 8.50 -8.62
CA PRO A 174 12.33 9.73 -9.35
C PRO A 174 10.83 9.89 -9.59
N ARG A 175 10.34 11.14 -9.57
CA ARG A 175 8.91 11.46 -9.73
C ARG A 175 8.31 10.94 -11.04
N SER A 176 9.12 10.70 -12.07
CA SER A 176 8.68 10.12 -13.35
C SER A 176 8.03 8.74 -13.24
N ARG A 177 8.25 7.99 -12.14
CA ARG A 177 7.58 6.71 -11.87
C ARG A 177 6.28 6.85 -11.07
N PHE A 178 5.89 8.08 -10.75
CA PHE A 178 4.68 8.43 -10.03
C PHE A 178 3.95 9.59 -10.71
N ALA A 179 3.12 9.24 -11.70
CA ALA A 179 2.26 10.13 -12.47
C ALA A 179 0.79 9.66 -12.33
N PRO A 180 0.17 9.87 -11.15
CA PRO A 180 -1.21 9.47 -10.90
C PRO A 180 -2.21 10.45 -11.55
N VAL A 181 -3.33 9.92 -12.04
CA VAL A 181 -4.48 10.71 -12.52
C VAL A 181 -5.67 10.45 -11.61
N LYS A 182 -5.97 11.38 -10.69
CA LYS A 182 -7.03 11.23 -9.66
C LYS A 182 -8.21 12.18 -9.86
N THR A 183 -8.01 13.27 -10.59
CA THR A 183 -9.00 14.30 -10.90
C THR A 183 -8.92 14.67 -12.37
N THR A 184 -9.91 15.38 -12.90
CA THR A 184 -9.91 15.86 -14.31
C THR A 184 -8.87 16.95 -14.58
N ASN A 185 -8.23 17.47 -13.53
CA ASN A 185 -7.14 18.46 -13.66
C ASN A 185 -5.76 17.79 -13.79
N ASP A 186 -5.67 16.50 -13.47
CA ASP A 186 -4.45 15.70 -13.56
C ASP A 186 -4.29 15.12 -14.97
#